data_AF-A0A838WI12-F1
#
_entry.id   AF-A0A838WI12-F1
#
_cell.length_a   1.000
_cell.length_b   1.000
_cell.length_c   1.000
_cell.angle_alpha   90.00
_cell.angle_beta   90.00
_cell.angle_gamma   90.00
#
_symmetry.space_group_name_H-M   'P 1'
#
loop_
_entity.id
_entity.type
_entity.pdbx_description
1 polymer ?
#
loop_
_entity_poly.entity_id
_entity_poly.type
_entity_poly.pdbx_seq_one_letter_code
_entity_poly.pdbx_strand_id
1 'polypeptide(L)'
;MIEVANHHRGFSHILLMDDDVLFDPEVILRLSNFLSVINQDDICVGGDMLRLDKKHIQHERGGYWNKLRGCTPVKYNLDLTVLENILFNEIEEYCEYNAWWLYCFPVDSIKKIGLPYPFFIRLD
;
A
#
# COMPACT_ATOMS: atom_id res chain seq x y z
N MET A 1 -4.07 13.03 6.13
CA MET A 1 -3.16 13.75 5.21
C MET A 1 -3.07 15.25 5.50
N ILE A 2 -4.17 16.01 5.39
CA ILE A 2 -4.19 17.47 5.60
C ILE A 2 -3.59 17.87 6.96
N GLU A 3 -4.01 17.20 8.04
CA GLU A 3 -3.49 17.47 9.38
C GLU A 3 -1.97 17.31 9.47
N VAL A 4 -1.41 16.28 8.84
CA VAL A 4 0.05 16.06 8.80
C VAL A 4 0.73 17.12 7.95
N ALA A 5 0.17 17.47 6.79
CA ALA A 5 0.72 18.46 5.88
C ALA A 5 0.71 19.89 6.47
N ASN A 6 -0.31 20.23 7.26
CA ASN A 6 -0.44 21.52 7.94
C ASN A 6 0.32 21.58 9.28
N HIS A 7 0.73 20.43 9.82
CA HIS A 7 1.47 20.41 11.07
C HIS A 7 2.93 20.84 10.84
N HIS A 8 3.43 21.76 11.66
CA HIS A 8 4.87 22.09 11.72
C HIS A 8 5.73 21.01 12.41
N ARG A 9 5.13 19.87 12.77
CA ARG A 9 5.88 18.74 13.35
C ARG A 9 6.57 18.00 12.21
N GLY A 10 7.87 17.71 12.37
CA GLY A 10 8.73 17.08 11.37
C GLY A 10 8.42 15.60 11.11
N PHE A 11 7.19 15.29 10.72
CA PHE A 11 6.85 13.96 10.20
C PHE A 11 7.55 13.75 8.86
N SER A 12 8.21 12.60 8.70
CA SER A 12 8.85 12.23 7.43
C SER A 12 7.88 11.54 6.47
N HIS A 13 6.97 10.72 7.01
CA HIS A 13 6.04 9.88 6.24
C HIS A 13 4.61 9.95 6.79
N ILE A 14 3.65 9.61 5.93
CA ILE A 14 2.25 9.37 6.26
C ILE A 14 1.98 7.90 5.99
N LEU A 15 1.43 7.21 6.99
CA LEU A 15 0.89 5.86 6.84
C LEU A 15 -0.64 5.94 6.86
N LEU A 16 -1.27 5.48 5.78
CA LEU A 16 -2.72 5.26 5.71
C LEU A 16 -3.03 3.82 6.10
N MET A 17 -4.12 3.68 6.85
CA MET A 17 -4.70 2.41 7.26
C MET A 17 -6.21 2.57 7.39
N ASP A 18 -6.94 1.48 7.18
CA ASP A 18 -8.38 1.42 7.44
C ASP A 18 -8.65 1.07 8.92
N ASP A 19 -9.88 1.27 9.39
CA ASP A 19 -10.31 0.96 10.76
C ASP A 19 -10.80 -0.50 10.93
N ASP A 20 -11.09 -1.19 9.83
CA ASP A 20 -11.64 -2.54 9.79
C ASP A 20 -10.62 -3.61 9.33
N VAL A 21 -9.32 -3.31 9.41
CA VAL A 21 -8.23 -4.25 9.11
C VAL A 21 -7.73 -5.01 10.35
N LEU A 22 -7.38 -6.27 10.15
CA LEU A 22 -6.61 -7.05 11.11
C LEU A 22 -5.17 -7.14 10.62
N PHE A 23 -4.22 -6.65 11.42
CA PHE A 23 -2.79 -6.70 11.10
C PHE A 23 -1.96 -7.10 12.31
N ASP A 24 -0.77 -7.64 12.04
CA ASP A 24 0.25 -7.84 13.07
C ASP A 24 1.01 -6.52 13.27
N PRO A 25 1.11 -5.97 14.50
CA PRO A 25 1.90 -4.77 14.77
C PRO A 25 3.34 -4.81 14.26
N GLU A 26 3.93 -6.01 14.10
CA GLU A 26 5.25 -6.19 13.52
C GLU A 26 5.37 -5.57 12.11
N VAL A 27 4.29 -5.53 11.33
CA VAL A 27 4.29 -4.89 10.00
C VAL A 27 4.69 -3.42 10.06
N ILE A 28 4.23 -2.68 11.09
CA ILE A 28 4.59 -1.26 11.25
C ILE A 28 6.08 -1.14 11.61
N LEU A 29 6.61 -2.04 12.44
CA LEU A 29 8.02 -2.07 12.78
C LEU A 29 8.89 -2.40 11.57
N ARG A 30 8.48 -3.38 10.75
CA ARG A 30 9.17 -3.74 9.50
C ARG A 30 9.20 -2.57 8.53
N LEU A 31 8.06 -1.92 8.34
CA LEU A 31 7.94 -0.72 7.51
C LEU A 31 8.87 0.39 8.00
N SER A 32 8.84 0.71 9.30
CA SER A 32 9.70 1.74 9.88
C SER A 32 11.19 1.40 9.73
N ASN A 33 11.57 0.14 9.95
CA ASN A 33 12.96 -0.30 9.79
C ASN A 33 13.41 -0.23 8.34
N PHE A 34 12.56 -0.68 7.40
CA PHE A 34 12.84 -0.59 5.96
C PHE A 34 13.07 0.87 5.52
N LEU A 35 12.17 1.77 5.92
CA LEU A 35 12.29 3.20 5.61
C LEU A 35 13.49 3.88 6.28
N SER A 36 13.99 3.33 7.40
CA SER A 36 15.17 3.88 8.07
C SER A 36 16.51 3.55 7.38
N VAL A 37 16.53 2.51 6.54
CA VAL A 37 17.76 2.02 5.87
C VAL A 37 17.78 2.31 4.38
N ILE A 38 16.62 2.52 3.76
CA ILE A 38 16.53 2.81 2.33
C ILE A 38 17.15 4.18 2.04
N ASN A 39 17.93 4.26 0.96
CA ASN A 39 18.59 5.49 0.52
C ASN A 39 17.81 6.15 -0.64
N GLN A 40 16.49 6.22 -0.50
CA GLN A 40 15.58 6.81 -1.49
C GLN A 40 14.47 7.57 -0.75
N ASP A 41 14.37 8.88 -1.01
CA ASP A 41 13.47 9.78 -0.27
C ASP A 41 12.04 9.82 -0.82
N ASP A 42 11.79 9.22 -1.99
CA ASP A 42 10.50 9.24 -2.71
C ASP A 42 9.80 7.87 -2.77
N ILE A 43 10.29 6.90 -1.99
CA ILE A 43 9.72 5.56 -1.99
C ILE A 43 8.37 5.51 -1.29
N CYS A 44 7.41 4.84 -1.93
CA CYS A 44 6.11 4.52 -1.36
C CYS A 44 6.06 3.01 -1.09
N VAL A 45 5.49 2.62 0.06
CA VAL A 45 5.43 1.23 0.50
C VAL A 45 3.98 0.86 0.76
N GLY A 46 3.47 -0.09 0.00
CA GLY A 46 2.15 -0.69 0.21
C GLY A 46 2.24 -2.05 0.86
N GLY A 47 1.18 -2.46 1.56
CA GLY A 47 1.00 -3.81 2.06
C GLY A 47 0.04 -4.61 1.21
N ASP A 48 0.32 -5.89 1.03
CA ASP A 48 -0.58 -6.83 0.37
C ASP A 48 -1.84 -7.05 1.23
N MET A 49 -3.03 -7.02 0.63
CA MET A 49 -4.27 -7.33 1.34
C MET A 49 -4.50 -8.84 1.33
N LEU A 50 -4.68 -9.41 2.52
CA LEU A 50 -5.23 -10.75 2.71
C LEU A 50 -6.72 -10.64 3.04
N ARG A 51 -7.49 -11.62 2.59
CA ARG A 51 -8.93 -11.66 2.85
C ARG A 51 -9.22 -11.95 4.32
N LEU A 52 -10.07 -11.16 4.95
CA LEU A 52 -10.44 -11.38 6.36
C LEU A 52 -11.23 -12.69 6.57
N ASP A 53 -12.07 -13.07 5.60
CA ASP A 53 -12.86 -14.31 5.63
C ASP A 53 -12.01 -15.57 5.33
N LYS A 54 -10.90 -15.40 4.61
CA LYS A 54 -9.95 -16.46 4.26
C LYS A 54 -8.51 -15.92 4.30
N LYS A 55 -7.94 -15.84 5.50
CA LYS A 55 -6.65 -15.16 5.77
C LYS A 55 -5.41 -15.72 5.04
N HIS A 56 -5.55 -16.84 4.34
CA HIS A 56 -4.50 -17.40 3.48
C HIS A 56 -4.63 -16.98 2.01
N ILE A 57 -5.73 -16.32 1.62
CA ILE A 57 -5.96 -15.85 0.27
C ILE A 57 -5.57 -14.37 0.20
N GLN A 58 -4.56 -14.07 -0.61
CA GLN A 58 -4.20 -12.71 -0.98
C GLN A 58 -5.29 -12.16 -1.90
N HIS A 59 -5.94 -11.07 -1.48
CA HIS A 59 -6.86 -10.34 -2.33
C HIS A 59 -6.10 -9.66 -3.46
N GLU A 60 -5.08 -8.86 -3.14
CA GLU A 60 -4.33 -8.04 -4.09
C GLU A 60 -2.98 -7.64 -3.48
N ARG A 61 -1.92 -7.63 -4.29
CA ARG A 61 -0.59 -7.10 -3.93
C ARG A 61 -0.44 -5.60 -4.22
N GLY A 62 -1.15 -5.15 -5.23
CA GLY A 62 -1.18 -3.78 -5.76
C GLY A 62 -1.96 -3.82 -7.06
N GLY A 63 -2.07 -2.69 -7.75
CA GLY A 63 -2.84 -2.64 -8.99
C GLY A 63 -2.24 -1.70 -10.01
N TYR A 64 -2.77 -1.79 -11.24
CA TYR A 64 -2.47 -0.86 -12.32
C TYR A 64 -3.74 -0.45 -13.05
N TRP A 65 -3.68 0.71 -13.71
CA TRP A 65 -4.77 1.20 -14.53
C TRP A 65 -4.72 0.59 -15.93
N ASN A 66 -5.77 -0.15 -16.29
CA ASN A 66 -5.96 -0.64 -17.63
C ASN A 66 -7.07 0.14 -18.34
N LYS A 67 -6.80 0.67 -19.54
CA LYS A 67 -7.78 1.47 -20.30
C LYS A 67 -9.11 0.73 -20.58
N LEU A 68 -9.09 -0.60 -20.70
CA LEU A 68 -10.26 -1.42 -21.02
C LEU A 68 -10.94 -2.00 -19.77
N ARG A 69 -10.17 -2.27 -18.71
CA ARG A 69 -10.64 -2.97 -17.51
C ARG A 69 -10.72 -2.09 -16.25
N GLY A 70 -10.22 -0.86 -16.33
CA GLY A 70 -10.03 0.01 -15.18
C GLY A 70 -8.92 -0.51 -14.25
N CYS A 71 -9.08 -0.28 -12.95
CA CYS A 71 -8.23 -0.81 -11.89
C CYS A 71 -8.11 -2.33 -12.00
N THR A 72 -6.91 -2.82 -12.32
CA THR A 72 -6.62 -4.24 -12.49
C THR A 72 -5.68 -4.69 -11.37
N PRO A 73 -6.11 -5.64 -10.53
CA PRO A 73 -5.30 -6.10 -9.41
C PRO A 73 -4.17 -7.02 -9.90
N VAL A 74 -3.04 -6.95 -9.21
CA VAL A 74 -1.85 -7.77 -9.40
C VAL A 74 -1.86 -8.89 -8.36
N LYS A 75 -1.55 -10.12 -8.81
CA LYS A 75 -1.58 -11.35 -8.00
C LYS A 75 -2.87 -11.53 -7.21
N TYR A 76 -3.98 -11.34 -7.90
CA TYR A 76 -5.32 -11.38 -7.34
C TYR A 76 -5.76 -12.78 -6.94
N ASN A 77 -6.40 -12.89 -5.77
CA ASN A 77 -7.02 -14.11 -5.24
C ASN A 77 -6.07 -15.32 -5.23
N LEU A 78 -4.84 -15.09 -4.78
CA LEU A 78 -3.76 -16.07 -4.73
C LEU A 78 -3.77 -16.82 -3.39
N ASP A 79 -3.72 -18.16 -3.42
CA ASP A 79 -3.69 -18.99 -2.20
C ASP A 79 -2.27 -19.18 -1.68
N LEU A 80 -1.92 -18.52 -0.58
CA LEU A 80 -0.60 -18.55 0.02
C LEU A 80 -0.32 -19.80 0.87
N THR A 81 -1.22 -20.79 0.91
CA THR A 81 -0.91 -22.12 1.46
C THR A 81 -0.22 -23.03 0.44
N VAL A 82 -0.24 -22.65 -0.84
CA VAL A 82 0.37 -23.42 -1.93
C VAL A 82 1.78 -22.88 -2.18
N LEU A 83 2.79 -23.75 -2.08
CA LEU A 83 4.19 -23.36 -2.27
C LEU A 83 4.45 -22.67 -3.61
N GLU A 84 3.90 -23.21 -4.70
CA GLU A 84 4.04 -22.63 -6.05
C GLU A 84 3.51 -21.19 -6.11
N ASN A 85 2.42 -20.91 -5.41
CA ASN A 85 1.86 -19.57 -5.31
C ASN A 85 2.76 -18.63 -4.51
N ILE A 86 3.38 -19.11 -3.42
CA ILE A 86 4.35 -18.31 -2.65
C ILE A 86 5.55 -17.96 -3.54
N LEU A 87 6.11 -18.96 -4.23
CA LEU A 87 7.25 -18.76 -5.14
C LEU A 87 6.89 -17.81 -6.29
N PHE A 88 5.68 -17.95 -6.85
CA PHE A 88 5.15 -17.00 -7.81
C PHE A 88 4.97 -15.62 -7.18
N ASN A 89 4.56 -15.52 -5.92
CA ASN A 89 4.37 -14.24 -5.22
C ASN A 89 5.69 -13.48 -5.03
N GLU A 90 6.83 -14.15 -4.92
CA GLU A 90 8.14 -13.49 -4.80
C GLU A 90 8.63 -12.81 -6.09
N ILE A 91 8.11 -13.20 -7.25
CA ILE A 91 8.50 -12.58 -8.53
C ILE A 91 8.02 -11.12 -8.54
N GLU A 92 8.93 -10.15 -8.69
CA GLU A 92 8.53 -8.74 -8.75
C GLU A 92 7.63 -8.46 -9.96
N GLU A 93 6.51 -7.79 -9.71
CA GLU A 93 5.59 -7.34 -10.75
C GLU A 93 5.34 -5.84 -10.60
N TYR A 94 5.21 -5.17 -11.73
CA TYR A 94 4.93 -3.74 -11.76
C TYR A 94 3.53 -3.42 -11.24
N CYS A 95 3.45 -2.50 -10.30
CA CYS A 95 2.20 -1.94 -9.78
C CYS A 95 2.26 -0.41 -9.91
N GLU A 96 1.16 0.22 -10.31
CA GLU A 96 1.05 1.68 -10.41
C GLU A 96 0.51 2.30 -9.13
N TYR A 97 -0.32 1.56 -8.39
CA TYR A 97 -0.90 2.02 -7.14
C TYR A 97 -0.97 0.90 -6.11
N ASN A 98 -1.06 1.32 -4.85
CA ASN A 98 -1.49 0.51 -3.73
C ASN A 98 -2.70 1.18 -3.08
N ALA A 99 -3.65 0.38 -2.64
CA ALA A 99 -4.78 0.90 -1.91
C ALA A 99 -4.42 1.18 -0.44
N TRP A 100 -5.29 1.91 0.24
CA TRP A 100 -4.93 2.62 1.47
C TRP A 100 -5.09 1.83 2.77
N TRP A 101 -5.43 0.54 2.69
CA TRP A 101 -5.49 -0.35 3.86
C TRP A 101 -4.15 -0.47 4.58
N LEU A 102 -3.04 -0.34 3.84
CA LEU A 102 -1.70 -0.12 4.35
C LEU A 102 -0.86 0.56 3.26
N TYR A 103 -0.72 1.88 3.34
CA TYR A 103 0.04 2.64 2.35
C TYR A 103 0.83 3.76 3.00
N CYS A 104 2.16 3.66 2.91
CA CYS A 104 3.08 4.61 3.51
C CYS A 104 3.85 5.38 2.43
N PHE A 105 3.87 6.70 2.54
CA PHE A 105 4.56 7.57 1.57
C PHE A 105 5.12 8.82 2.24
N PRO A 106 6.12 9.49 1.64
CA PRO A 106 6.74 10.69 2.22
C PRO A 106 5.76 11.86 2.30
N VAL A 107 5.85 12.67 3.37
CA VAL A 107 5.02 13.88 3.51
C VAL A 107 5.25 14.85 2.36
N ASP A 108 6.49 14.94 1.87
CA ASP A 108 6.85 15.80 0.75
C ASP A 108 6.17 15.42 -0.56
N SER A 109 5.65 14.19 -0.70
CA SER A 109 4.82 13.83 -1.85
C SER A 109 3.58 14.72 -1.94
N ILE A 110 2.90 15.03 -0.82
CA ILE A 110 1.73 15.94 -0.84
C ILE A 110 2.09 17.32 -1.38
N LYS A 111 3.28 17.83 -1.03
CA LYS A 111 3.74 19.14 -1.54
C LYS A 111 4.02 19.10 -3.05
N LYS A 112 4.47 17.96 -3.57
CA LYS A 112 4.82 17.76 -4.99
C LYS A 112 3.61 17.49 -5.87
N ILE A 113 2.72 16.57 -5.45
CA ILE A 113 1.60 16.07 -6.26
C ILE A 113 0.23 16.59 -5.83
N GLY A 114 0.12 17.15 -4.62
CA GLY A 114 -1.15 17.61 -4.05
C GLY A 114 -1.85 16.56 -3.18
N LEU A 115 -3.08 16.89 -2.80
CA LEU A 115 -3.98 15.99 -2.07
C LEU A 115 -4.73 15.08 -3.05
N PRO A 116 -5.27 13.94 -2.56
CA PRO A 116 -6.13 13.07 -3.37
C PRO A 116 -7.30 13.84 -3.99
N TYR A 117 -7.80 13.32 -5.12
CA TYR A 117 -8.97 13.89 -5.77
C TYR A 117 -10.19 13.83 -4.83
N PRO A 118 -11.12 14.81 -4.91
CA PRO A 118 -12.29 14.87 -4.05
C PRO A 118 -13.40 13.91 -4.52
N PHE A 119 -13.04 12.65 -4.80
CA PHE A 119 -14.00 11.58 -5.04
C PHE A 119 -14.55 11.07 -3.71
N PHE A 120 -15.79 10.60 -3.72
CA PHE A 120 -16.41 10.08 -2.51
C PHE A 120 -15.88 8.68 -2.15
N ILE A 121 -15.72 7.82 -3.15
CA ILE A 121 -15.14 6.48 -3.03
C ILE A 121 -14.59 6.04 -4.39
N ARG A 122 -13.47 5.30 -4.39
CA ARG A 122 -12.71 4.80 -5.55
C ARG A 122 -11.94 5.88 -6.32
N LEU A 123 -10.80 5.46 -6.88
CA LEU A 123 -9.95 6.21 -7.83
C LEU A 123 -9.21 7.42 -7.25
N ASP A 124 -9.23 7.55 -5.92
CA ASP A 124 -8.52 8.52 -5.11
C ASP A 124 -7.02 8.24 -5.00
#